data_AF-A0A1G1ACS3-F1
#
_entry.id   AF-A0A1G1ACS3-F1
#
_cell.length_a   1.000
_cell.length_b   1.000
_cell.length_c   1.000
_cell.angle_alpha   90.00
_cell.angle_beta   90.00
_cell.angle_gamma   90.00
#
_symmetry.space_group_name_H-M   'P 1'
#
loop_
_entity.id
_entity.type
_entity.pdbx_description
1 polymer ?
#
loop_
_entity_poly.entity_id
_entity_poly.type
_entity_poly.pdbx_seq_one_letter_code
_entity_poly.pdbx_strand_id
1 'polypeptide(L)'
;MTRFLAFAFLISCLFSCLAAEPLSGSKAALVVSPEKGWPQWRGPRRDNICDETGLLQQWLGTGPKLIWRISGIGRGYSSPIVTGGRIYIAGDVGADLRIFALDLDGKQVWKTKNGQAWKGPSPGARASCTFSSGYVYQMNAHGRVVCLEVETGKEIWAVNILERFEGKNITWALSENLLVDGNNVIVTAGGAKGVMVALDKKTGATVWTSAPIKLGKSDNPAHVRVPEPEGEIDGAGYASPVLFTYGGRRHVVNCSNRHIFGVDADSGELLWTRPMLTRYKVLANTPVLVDDAVFFAAPDQMADGGGLYRILIKDRSVNVEKLWTAPIDTCHGGFVYRDGMIYGSWYRQPRLWGCIDAKTGEVKYQLKDLAMGDVLYADGRLYCLSQQGEMALLKPTQTGFEYTGRFRLIEERASDVWTYPVILDGRLYLRHHDNFFCYDIRAK
;
A
#
# COMPACT_ATOMS: atom_id res chain seq x y z
N MET A 1 51.84 47.75 -54.77
CA MET A 1 53.00 46.96 -54.27
C MET A 1 53.00 47.08 -52.76
N THR A 2 53.03 45.93 -52.06
CA THR A 2 53.51 45.77 -50.68
C THR A 2 52.54 46.02 -49.49
N ARG A 3 52.02 44.88 -49.00
CA ARG A 3 51.80 44.46 -47.59
C ARG A 3 50.72 45.14 -46.73
N PHE A 4 49.57 44.48 -46.61
CA PHE A 4 48.74 44.51 -45.40
C PHE A 4 49.15 43.36 -44.46
N LEU A 5 49.53 43.68 -43.22
CA LEU A 5 49.66 42.71 -42.14
C LEU A 5 48.26 42.35 -41.61
N ALA A 6 47.91 41.07 -41.62
CA ALA A 6 46.76 40.54 -40.89
C ALA A 6 47.23 40.05 -39.50
N PHE A 7 46.76 40.70 -38.44
CA PHE A 7 46.85 40.20 -37.07
C PHE A 7 45.67 39.26 -36.83
N ALA A 8 45.93 37.97 -36.63
CA ALA A 8 44.93 37.01 -36.18
C ALA A 8 44.79 37.10 -34.66
N PHE A 9 43.66 37.62 -34.16
CA PHE A 9 43.26 37.45 -32.77
C PHE A 9 42.47 36.14 -32.65
N LEU A 10 43.08 35.12 -32.06
CA LEU A 10 42.35 33.94 -31.56
C LEU A 10 41.54 34.37 -30.32
N ILE A 11 40.23 34.52 -30.49
CA ILE A 11 39.30 34.60 -29.36
C ILE A 11 39.06 33.16 -28.89
N SER A 12 39.76 32.75 -27.82
CA SER A 12 39.42 31.52 -27.11
C SER A 12 38.14 31.77 -26.29
N CYS A 13 36.99 31.45 -26.87
CA CYS A 13 35.74 31.30 -26.12
C CYS A 13 35.89 30.11 -25.18
N LEU A 14 36.35 30.37 -23.95
CA LEU A 14 36.16 29.47 -22.83
C LEU A 14 34.65 29.39 -22.57
N PHE A 15 34.01 28.38 -23.13
CA PHE A 15 32.75 27.90 -22.59
C PHE A 15 33.05 27.37 -21.19
N SER A 16 32.90 28.24 -20.18
CA SER A 16 32.69 27.82 -18.81
C SER A 16 31.39 27.05 -18.78
N CYS A 17 31.51 25.74 -18.99
CA CYS A 17 30.49 24.77 -18.66
C CYS A 17 30.32 24.86 -17.15
N LEU A 18 29.41 25.75 -16.70
CA LEU A 18 28.84 25.66 -15.36
C LEU A 18 28.11 24.32 -15.34
N ALA A 19 28.82 23.28 -14.91
CA ALA A 19 28.19 22.06 -14.46
C ALA A 19 27.19 22.50 -13.39
N ALA A 20 25.89 22.38 -13.71
CA ALA A 20 24.86 22.50 -12.71
C ALA A 20 25.22 21.50 -11.61
N GLU A 21 25.53 21.99 -10.42
CA GLU A 21 25.68 21.14 -9.26
C GLU A 21 24.39 20.29 -9.17
N PRO A 22 24.50 18.96 -9.06
CA PRO A 22 23.31 18.14 -8.82
C PRO A 22 22.66 18.71 -7.56
N LEU A 23 21.34 18.93 -7.59
CA LEU A 23 20.56 19.26 -6.41
C LEU A 23 20.79 18.17 -5.36
N SER A 24 21.82 18.39 -4.56
CA SER A 24 22.16 17.62 -3.40
C SER A 24 21.03 17.81 -2.38
N GLY A 25 20.44 16.71 -1.91
CA GLY A 25 20.30 16.58 -0.47
C GLY A 25 18.91 16.54 0.17
N SER A 26 17.85 16.09 -0.48
CA SER A 26 16.65 15.64 0.26
C SER A 26 16.56 14.12 0.28
N LYS A 27 16.64 13.51 1.46
CA LYS A 27 16.31 12.09 1.65
C LYS A 27 14.83 11.90 1.32
N ALA A 28 14.48 10.78 0.68
CA ALA A 28 13.08 10.47 0.50
C ALA A 28 12.42 10.22 1.85
N ALA A 29 11.17 10.65 2.01
CA ALA A 29 10.44 10.49 3.27
C ALA A 29 8.95 10.29 3.00
N LEU A 30 8.36 9.27 3.64
CA LEU A 30 6.91 9.06 3.63
C LEU A 30 6.19 10.29 4.19
N VAL A 31 5.12 10.72 3.53
CA VAL A 31 4.27 11.79 4.06
C VAL A 31 3.34 11.18 5.10
N VAL A 32 3.50 11.64 6.34
CA VAL A 32 2.71 11.17 7.48
C VAL A 32 1.32 11.83 7.44
N SER A 33 0.27 11.04 7.66
CA SER A 33 -1.07 11.61 7.90
C SER A 33 -1.04 12.51 9.15
N PRO A 34 -1.64 13.70 9.10
CA PRO A 34 -1.71 14.59 10.27
C PRO A 34 -2.75 14.11 11.31
N GLU A 35 -3.55 13.10 10.98
CA GLU A 35 -4.62 12.60 11.85
C GLU A 35 -4.04 11.73 12.98
N LYS A 36 -4.67 11.77 14.16
CA LYS A 36 -4.21 11.02 15.34
C LYS A 36 -4.46 9.52 15.21
N GLY A 37 -3.67 8.72 15.92
CA GLY A 37 -3.86 7.28 16.04
C GLY A 37 -3.46 6.51 14.78
N TRP A 38 -4.32 5.57 14.35
CA TRP A 38 -4.16 4.73 13.17
C TRP A 38 -5.24 5.07 12.11
N PRO A 39 -5.14 6.22 11.43
CA PRO A 39 -6.24 6.81 10.67
C PRO A 39 -6.48 6.16 9.29
N GLN A 40 -5.55 5.33 8.81
CA GLN A 40 -5.58 4.80 7.45
C GLN A 40 -4.93 3.41 7.36
N TRP A 41 -5.08 2.78 6.20
CA TRP A 41 -4.43 1.52 5.86
C TRP A 41 -2.95 1.55 6.20
N ARG A 42 -2.50 0.55 6.99
CA ARG A 42 -1.11 0.38 7.41
C ARG A 42 -0.52 1.56 8.20
N GLY A 43 -1.36 2.31 8.87
CA GLY A 43 -0.97 3.33 9.85
C GLY A 43 -0.72 4.70 9.22
N PRO A 44 -0.29 5.69 10.02
CA PRO A 44 -0.18 7.07 9.58
C PRO A 44 0.77 7.27 8.39
N ARG A 45 1.75 6.37 8.20
CA ARG A 45 2.71 6.39 7.08
C ARG A 45 2.43 5.35 5.99
N ARG A 46 1.42 4.49 6.17
CA ARG A 46 1.10 3.35 5.29
C ARG A 46 2.21 2.29 5.20
N ASP A 47 3.10 2.23 6.19
CA ASP A 47 4.28 1.35 6.21
C ASP A 47 4.14 0.11 7.12
N ASN A 48 3.05 -0.01 7.89
CA ASN A 48 2.84 -1.05 8.92
C ASN A 48 3.85 -1.02 10.06
N ILE A 49 4.37 0.16 10.38
CA ILE A 49 5.21 0.37 11.55
C ILE A 49 4.40 1.13 12.60
N CYS A 50 4.23 0.53 13.77
CA CYS A 50 3.70 1.19 14.96
C CYS A 50 4.88 1.68 15.81
N ASP A 51 4.84 2.97 16.19
CA ASP A 51 5.93 3.60 16.94
C ASP A 51 5.78 3.45 18.46
N GLU A 52 4.74 2.77 18.94
CA GLU A 52 4.54 2.53 20.36
C GLU A 52 5.65 1.67 20.96
N THR A 53 5.98 1.99 22.21
CA THR A 53 6.98 1.30 23.04
C THR A 53 6.34 0.85 24.34
N GLY A 54 6.98 -0.07 25.06
CA GLY A 54 6.41 -0.63 26.30
C GLY A 54 5.30 -1.64 25.99
N LEU A 55 5.43 -2.32 24.85
CA LEU A 55 4.56 -3.43 24.45
C LEU A 55 5.14 -4.74 24.99
N LEU A 56 4.28 -5.75 25.16
CA LEU A 56 4.67 -7.09 25.58
C LEU A 56 5.73 -7.66 24.63
N GLN A 57 6.91 -7.91 25.19
CA GLN A 57 8.06 -8.45 24.48
C GLN A 57 8.01 -9.98 24.32
N GLN A 58 7.08 -10.64 25.01
CA GLN A 58 6.82 -12.08 24.97
C GLN A 58 5.33 -12.35 25.24
N TRP A 59 4.74 -13.36 24.59
CA TRP A 59 3.42 -13.88 24.95
C TRP A 59 3.56 -15.26 25.59
N LEU A 60 2.96 -15.44 26.77
CA LEU A 60 2.95 -16.71 27.49
C LEU A 60 1.64 -17.47 27.21
N GLY A 61 1.71 -18.81 27.21
CA GLY A 61 0.52 -19.67 27.11
C GLY A 61 -0.31 -19.42 25.85
N THR A 62 -1.54 -18.95 26.02
CA THR A 62 -2.56 -18.78 24.96
C THR A 62 -2.51 -17.42 24.26
N GLY A 63 -1.46 -16.62 24.45
CA GLY A 63 -1.31 -15.30 23.84
C GLY A 63 -1.55 -14.15 24.83
N PRO A 64 -1.63 -12.90 24.34
CA PRO A 64 -1.96 -11.73 25.16
C PRO A 64 -3.39 -11.82 25.71
N LYS A 65 -3.69 -11.01 26.73
CA LYS A 65 -5.02 -10.99 27.36
C LYS A 65 -6.07 -10.48 26.38
N LEU A 66 -7.09 -11.29 26.06
CA LEU A 66 -8.26 -10.83 25.33
C LEU A 66 -9.05 -9.82 26.17
N ILE A 67 -9.29 -8.63 25.63
CA ILE A 67 -10.12 -7.58 26.26
C ILE A 67 -11.58 -7.83 25.90
N TRP A 68 -11.86 -7.93 24.60
CA TRP A 68 -13.20 -8.20 24.08
C TRP A 68 -13.13 -8.91 22.72
N ARG A 69 -14.22 -9.59 22.38
CA ARG A 69 -14.51 -10.16 21.07
C ARG A 69 -15.94 -9.81 20.71
N ILE A 70 -16.16 -9.34 19.49
CA ILE A 70 -17.50 -9.10 18.94
C ILE A 70 -17.68 -9.87 17.63
N SER A 71 -18.94 -10.03 17.24
CA SER A 71 -19.36 -10.55 15.94
C SER A 71 -20.44 -9.65 15.32
N GLY A 72 -20.86 -9.94 14.09
CA GLY A 72 -21.87 -9.16 13.37
C GLY A 72 -21.32 -7.96 12.60
N ILE A 73 -19.99 -7.86 12.43
CA ILE A 73 -19.35 -6.83 11.59
C ILE A 73 -19.27 -7.25 10.11
N GLY A 74 -19.80 -8.40 9.74
CA GLY A 74 -19.90 -8.88 8.37
C GLY A 74 -18.61 -9.51 7.84
N ARG A 75 -18.76 -10.29 6.77
CA ARG A 75 -17.65 -11.01 6.12
C ARG A 75 -16.69 -10.02 5.46
N GLY A 76 -15.38 -10.21 5.61
CA GLY A 76 -14.41 -9.33 4.98
C GLY A 76 -13.00 -9.43 5.53
N TYR A 77 -12.13 -8.71 4.82
CA TYR A 77 -10.68 -8.61 4.98
C TYR A 77 -10.24 -7.17 5.28
N SER A 78 -11.18 -6.21 5.37
CA SER A 78 -10.86 -4.82 5.69
C SER A 78 -10.20 -4.74 7.07
N SER A 79 -9.04 -4.10 7.12
CA SER A 79 -8.38 -3.76 8.37
C SER A 79 -9.14 -2.65 9.09
N PRO A 80 -9.17 -2.68 10.43
CA PRO A 80 -9.73 -1.58 11.19
C PRO A 80 -8.82 -0.35 11.04
N ILE A 81 -9.41 0.83 11.14
CA ILE A 81 -8.68 2.05 11.49
C ILE A 81 -9.18 2.50 12.87
N VAL A 82 -8.28 3.03 13.70
CA VAL A 82 -8.59 3.45 15.06
C VAL A 82 -8.14 4.89 15.25
N THR A 83 -9.09 5.81 15.40
CA THR A 83 -8.80 7.24 15.49
C THR A 83 -9.98 7.98 16.10
N GLY A 84 -9.73 9.13 16.74
CA GLY A 84 -10.78 9.96 17.34
C GLY A 84 -11.65 9.22 18.36
N GLY A 85 -11.10 8.22 19.08
CA GLY A 85 -11.84 7.41 20.05
C GLY A 85 -12.83 6.40 19.43
N ARG A 86 -12.69 6.10 18.14
CA ARG A 86 -13.55 5.16 17.41
C ARG A 86 -12.75 4.20 16.55
N ILE A 87 -13.40 3.09 16.22
CA ILE A 87 -12.91 2.08 15.28
C ILE A 87 -13.80 2.10 14.05
N TYR A 88 -13.22 2.13 12.86
CA TYR A 88 -13.97 2.01 11.60
C TYR A 88 -13.53 0.77 10.84
N ILE A 89 -14.51 -0.01 10.37
CA ILE A 89 -14.27 -1.30 9.70
C ILE A 89 -15.40 -1.59 8.70
N ALA A 90 -15.06 -2.19 7.55
CA ALA A 90 -16.04 -2.55 6.53
C ALA A 90 -16.28 -4.06 6.48
N GLY A 91 -17.52 -4.50 6.27
CA GLY A 91 -17.87 -5.92 6.14
C GLY A 91 -19.16 -6.14 5.35
N ASP A 92 -19.23 -7.28 4.68
CA ASP A 92 -20.39 -7.69 3.90
C ASP A 92 -21.44 -8.30 4.83
N VAL A 93 -22.64 -7.71 4.85
CA VAL A 93 -23.81 -8.17 5.60
C VAL A 93 -24.94 -8.45 4.61
N GLY A 94 -25.26 -9.72 4.41
CA GLY A 94 -26.26 -10.14 3.42
C GLY A 94 -25.83 -9.76 2.00
N ALA A 95 -26.61 -8.92 1.33
CA ALA A 95 -26.35 -8.48 -0.04
C ALA A 95 -25.51 -7.19 -0.14
N ASP A 96 -25.19 -6.55 0.99
CA ASP A 96 -24.60 -5.21 1.02
C ASP A 96 -23.25 -5.17 1.73
N LEU A 97 -22.37 -4.29 1.26
CA LEU A 97 -21.21 -3.87 2.03
C LEU A 97 -21.65 -2.81 3.05
N ARG A 98 -21.25 -2.99 4.30
CA ARG A 98 -21.53 -2.08 5.42
C ARG A 98 -20.23 -1.55 6.01
N ILE A 99 -20.22 -0.26 6.35
CA ILE A 99 -19.17 0.40 7.11
C ILE A 99 -19.71 0.59 8.52
N PHE A 100 -18.94 0.17 9.52
CA PHE A 100 -19.28 0.26 10.92
C PHE A 100 -18.37 1.29 11.59
N ALA A 101 -18.94 2.13 12.45
CA ALA A 101 -18.19 2.79 13.51
C ALA A 101 -18.52 2.12 14.83
N LEU A 102 -17.47 1.80 15.58
CA LEU A 102 -17.54 1.22 16.91
C LEU A 102 -16.85 2.17 17.89
N ASP A 103 -17.25 2.13 19.16
CA ASP A 103 -16.40 2.66 20.24
C ASP A 103 -15.21 1.72 20.51
N LEU A 104 -14.31 2.13 21.41
CA LEU A 104 -13.12 1.35 21.75
C LEU A 104 -13.43 0.05 22.53
N ASP A 105 -14.66 -0.13 22.98
CA ASP A 105 -15.13 -1.35 23.66
C ASP A 105 -15.86 -2.28 22.67
N GLY A 106 -15.85 -1.94 21.38
CA GLY A 106 -16.42 -2.75 20.30
C GLY A 106 -17.93 -2.58 20.12
N LYS A 107 -18.58 -1.66 20.83
CA LYS A 107 -20.00 -1.41 20.67
C LYS A 107 -20.26 -0.55 19.44
N GLN A 108 -21.22 -0.96 18.62
CA GLN A 108 -21.61 -0.22 17.42
C GLN A 108 -22.18 1.16 17.79
N VAL A 109 -21.61 2.20 17.18
CA VAL A 109 -22.10 3.58 17.22
C VAL A 109 -23.06 3.81 16.04
N TRP A 110 -22.59 3.53 14.82
CA TRP A 110 -23.41 3.60 13.61
C TRP A 110 -22.99 2.56 12.57
N LYS A 111 -23.86 2.36 11.57
CA LYS A 111 -23.62 1.46 10.45
C LYS A 111 -24.24 2.01 9.16
N THR A 112 -23.43 2.15 8.12
CA THR A 112 -23.84 2.73 6.84
C THR A 112 -23.62 1.75 5.69
N LYS A 113 -24.52 1.75 4.71
CA LYS A 113 -24.36 0.97 3.47
C LYS A 113 -23.41 1.68 2.51
N ASN A 114 -22.45 0.95 1.94
CA ASN A 114 -21.66 1.44 0.79
C ASN A 114 -21.78 0.48 -0.41
N GLY A 115 -23.00 0.36 -0.92
CA GLY A 115 -23.30 -0.44 -2.10
C GLY A 115 -23.40 -1.95 -1.85
N GLN A 116 -23.32 -2.72 -2.93
CA GLN A 116 -23.49 -4.17 -2.92
C GLN A 116 -22.21 -4.88 -2.43
N ALA A 117 -22.41 -6.02 -1.78
CA ALA A 117 -21.35 -6.95 -1.41
C ALA A 117 -20.81 -7.68 -2.65
N TRP A 118 -19.52 -8.00 -2.65
CA TRP A 118 -18.91 -8.82 -3.72
C TRP A 118 -19.38 -10.27 -3.62
N LYS A 119 -19.90 -10.82 -4.73
CA LYS A 119 -20.38 -12.21 -4.81
C LYS A 119 -19.48 -13.12 -5.65
N GLY A 120 -18.43 -12.58 -6.26
CA GLY A 120 -17.46 -13.36 -7.03
C GLY A 120 -16.46 -14.10 -6.14
N PRO A 121 -15.34 -14.58 -6.72
CA PRO A 121 -14.33 -15.32 -5.99
C PRO A 121 -13.82 -14.59 -4.74
N SER A 122 -13.58 -15.36 -3.67
CA SER A 122 -13.12 -14.88 -2.36
C SER A 122 -14.00 -13.78 -1.75
N PRO A 123 -15.32 -13.97 -1.53
CA PRO A 123 -16.23 -12.89 -1.14
C PRO A 123 -15.91 -12.26 0.23
N GLY A 124 -16.28 -11.00 0.41
CA GLY A 124 -15.99 -10.20 1.61
C GLY A 124 -15.54 -8.76 1.28
N ALA A 125 -15.84 -7.82 2.18
CA ALA A 125 -15.36 -6.44 2.07
C ALA A 125 -13.83 -6.38 2.17
N ARG A 126 -13.17 -5.65 1.28
CA ARG A 126 -11.70 -5.75 1.09
C ARG A 126 -10.95 -4.50 1.51
N ALA A 127 -11.35 -3.35 0.95
CA ALA A 127 -10.72 -2.08 1.26
C ALA A 127 -11.13 -1.57 2.65
N SER A 128 -10.14 -1.10 3.38
CA SER A 128 -10.25 -0.46 4.68
C SER A 128 -10.72 0.99 4.54
N CYS A 129 -11.22 1.52 5.65
CA CYS A 129 -11.58 2.93 5.73
C CYS A 129 -10.33 3.81 5.78
N THR A 130 -10.49 5.10 5.50
CA THR A 130 -9.49 6.15 5.76
C THR A 130 -10.19 7.34 6.39
N PHE A 131 -9.63 7.86 7.47
CA PHE A 131 -10.15 9.04 8.16
C PHE A 131 -9.37 10.29 7.75
N SER A 132 -10.08 11.39 7.53
CA SER A 132 -9.46 12.72 7.48
C SER A 132 -10.46 13.82 7.82
N SER A 133 -10.06 14.72 8.72
CA SER A 133 -10.74 15.98 9.01
C SER A 133 -12.24 15.85 9.28
N GLY A 134 -12.65 14.86 10.08
CA GLY A 134 -14.06 14.63 10.45
C GLY A 134 -14.87 13.83 9.42
N TYR A 135 -14.20 13.17 8.47
CA TYR A 135 -14.84 12.31 7.48
C TYR A 135 -14.17 10.96 7.38
N VAL A 136 -14.96 9.94 7.00
CA VAL A 136 -14.50 8.58 6.72
C VAL A 136 -14.74 8.27 5.25
N TYR A 137 -13.70 7.78 4.57
CA TYR A 137 -13.71 7.40 3.17
C TYR A 137 -13.53 5.89 3.03
N GLN A 138 -14.23 5.29 2.07
CA GLN A 138 -14.07 3.86 1.78
C GLN A 138 -14.45 3.59 0.31
N MET A 139 -13.77 2.62 -0.31
CA MET A 139 -14.10 2.13 -1.64
C MET A 139 -14.65 0.71 -1.57
N ASN A 140 -15.83 0.46 -2.16
CA ASN A 140 -16.35 -0.90 -2.25
C ASN A 140 -15.71 -1.68 -3.43
N ALA A 141 -15.99 -2.98 -3.48
CA ALA A 141 -15.49 -3.90 -4.51
C ALA A 141 -15.90 -3.53 -5.97
N HIS A 142 -16.84 -2.61 -6.13
CA HIS A 142 -17.41 -2.19 -7.42
C HIS A 142 -16.98 -0.78 -7.83
N GLY A 143 -16.05 -0.16 -7.11
CA GLY A 143 -15.52 1.17 -7.43
C GLY A 143 -16.33 2.34 -6.88
N ARG A 144 -17.32 2.09 -6.02
CA ARG A 144 -18.02 3.16 -5.30
C ARG A 144 -17.12 3.67 -4.16
N VAL A 145 -16.60 4.87 -4.33
CA VAL A 145 -15.94 5.66 -3.30
C VAL A 145 -16.99 6.50 -2.58
N VAL A 146 -17.06 6.39 -1.25
CA VAL A 146 -17.98 7.15 -0.41
C VAL A 146 -17.21 8.06 0.54
N CYS A 147 -17.81 9.21 0.87
CA CYS A 147 -17.44 10.04 2.01
C CYS A 147 -18.60 10.07 3.01
N LEU A 148 -18.30 9.72 4.25
CA LEU A 148 -19.23 9.71 5.36
C LEU A 148 -18.81 10.74 6.40
N GLU A 149 -19.80 11.44 6.96
CA GLU A 149 -19.64 12.27 8.14
C GLU A 149 -19.35 11.40 9.37
N VAL A 150 -18.37 11.78 10.18
CA VAL A 150 -17.83 10.93 11.23
C VAL A 150 -18.83 10.63 12.36
N GLU A 151 -19.65 11.60 12.79
CA GLU A 151 -20.54 11.49 13.94
C GLU A 151 -21.71 10.53 13.70
N THR A 152 -22.32 10.60 12.53
CA THR A 152 -23.56 9.88 12.23
C THR A 152 -23.38 8.78 11.19
N GLY A 153 -22.26 8.76 10.46
CA GLY A 153 -22.07 7.89 9.31
C GLY A 153 -22.91 8.30 8.10
N LYS A 154 -23.48 9.51 8.09
CA LYS A 154 -24.29 10.02 6.98
C LYS A 154 -23.42 10.20 5.73
N GLU A 155 -23.92 9.72 4.60
CA GLU A 155 -23.30 9.94 3.30
C GLU A 155 -23.33 11.43 2.94
N ILE A 156 -22.16 11.99 2.66
CA ILE A 156 -21.97 13.35 2.14
C ILE A 156 -21.94 13.32 0.63
N TRP A 157 -21.14 12.40 0.06
CA TRP A 157 -21.07 12.16 -1.38
C TRP A 157 -20.63 10.73 -1.66
N ALA A 158 -20.94 10.26 -2.87
CA ALA A 158 -20.39 9.03 -3.41
C ALA A 158 -20.19 9.12 -4.93
N VAL A 159 -19.17 8.41 -5.41
CA VAL A 159 -18.77 8.39 -6.82
C VAL A 159 -18.40 6.97 -7.21
N ASN A 160 -18.86 6.50 -8.38
CA ASN A 160 -18.30 5.30 -8.98
C ASN A 160 -17.13 5.66 -9.91
N ILE A 161 -15.91 5.28 -9.52
CA ILE A 161 -14.69 5.60 -10.26
C ILE A 161 -14.58 4.82 -11.58
N LEU A 162 -15.13 3.61 -11.67
CA LEU A 162 -15.09 2.82 -12.89
C LEU A 162 -15.99 3.43 -13.96
N GLU A 163 -17.20 3.86 -13.56
CA GLU A 163 -18.13 4.54 -14.47
C GLU A 163 -17.61 5.92 -14.90
N ARG A 164 -17.14 6.72 -13.93
CA ARG A 164 -16.71 8.11 -14.22
C ARG A 164 -15.47 8.17 -15.11
N PHE A 165 -14.52 7.28 -14.88
CA PHE A 165 -13.21 7.32 -15.54
C PHE A 165 -13.02 6.24 -16.60
N GLU A 166 -14.10 5.54 -16.96
CA GLU A 166 -14.11 4.48 -17.99
C GLU A 166 -13.12 3.36 -17.67
N GLY A 167 -13.07 2.99 -16.39
CA GLY A 167 -12.33 1.85 -15.88
C GLY A 167 -13.15 0.56 -15.97
N LYS A 168 -12.48 -0.57 -15.72
CA LYS A 168 -13.12 -1.89 -15.65
C LYS A 168 -12.82 -2.56 -14.33
N ASN A 169 -13.78 -3.31 -13.81
CA ASN A 169 -13.55 -4.12 -12.63
C ASN A 169 -12.60 -5.29 -12.97
N ILE A 170 -11.96 -5.84 -11.94
CA ILE A 170 -10.92 -6.86 -12.04
C ILE A 170 -11.40 -8.19 -11.44
N THR A 171 -10.68 -9.28 -11.75
CA THR A 171 -11.09 -10.67 -11.47
C THR A 171 -11.50 -10.92 -10.02
N TRP A 172 -10.77 -10.37 -9.05
CA TRP A 172 -11.05 -10.52 -7.60
C TRP A 172 -11.59 -9.23 -6.95
N ALA A 173 -12.14 -8.35 -7.78
CA ALA A 173 -12.68 -7.04 -7.43
C ALA A 173 -11.66 -6.03 -6.86
N LEU A 174 -12.07 -4.76 -6.77
CA LEU A 174 -11.21 -3.70 -6.25
C LEU A 174 -10.97 -3.85 -4.74
N SER A 175 -9.73 -3.63 -4.31
CA SER A 175 -9.29 -3.71 -2.91
C SER A 175 -8.41 -2.54 -2.46
N GLU A 176 -8.18 -1.55 -3.33
CA GLU A 176 -7.35 -0.40 -2.99
C GLU A 176 -7.91 0.35 -1.76
N ASN A 177 -7.03 0.60 -0.81
CA ASN A 177 -7.31 1.47 0.33
C ASN A 177 -7.00 2.91 -0.09
N LEU A 178 -7.98 3.81 0.00
CA LEU A 178 -7.87 5.19 -0.47
C LEU A 178 -6.72 5.94 0.21
N LEU A 179 -6.08 6.85 -0.52
CA LEU A 179 -5.13 7.82 0.05
C LEU A 179 -5.84 9.17 0.17
N VAL A 180 -5.78 9.78 1.35
CA VAL A 180 -6.27 11.15 1.54
C VAL A 180 -5.09 12.05 1.84
N ASP A 181 -4.95 13.11 1.05
CA ASP A 181 -3.86 14.05 1.14
C ASP A 181 -4.38 15.48 0.94
N GLY A 182 -4.24 16.32 1.97
CA GLY A 182 -4.80 17.67 1.96
C GLY A 182 -6.30 17.68 1.66
N ASN A 183 -6.66 18.23 0.50
CA ASN A 183 -8.04 18.32 0.01
C ASN A 183 -8.41 17.20 -0.98
N ASN A 184 -7.55 16.22 -1.20
CA ASN A 184 -7.71 15.21 -2.24
C ASN A 184 -7.93 13.82 -1.65
N VAL A 185 -8.90 13.09 -2.17
CA VAL A 185 -9.02 11.63 -2.09
C VAL A 185 -8.44 11.07 -3.39
N ILE A 186 -7.29 10.43 -3.30
CA ILE A 186 -6.52 9.90 -4.43
C ILE A 186 -6.81 8.41 -4.57
N VAL A 187 -7.13 7.98 -5.79
CA VAL A 187 -7.50 6.59 -6.09
C VAL A 187 -7.08 6.16 -7.50
N THR A 188 -6.68 4.90 -7.67
CA THR A 188 -6.38 4.30 -8.98
C THR A 188 -7.65 3.88 -9.68
N ALA A 189 -8.13 4.72 -10.62
CA ALA A 189 -9.31 4.40 -11.42
C ALA A 189 -9.04 3.39 -12.54
N GLY A 190 -7.80 3.39 -13.09
CA GLY A 190 -7.38 2.47 -14.14
C GLY A 190 -8.32 2.42 -15.34
N GLY A 191 -8.56 3.59 -15.95
CA GLY A 191 -9.49 3.75 -17.06
C GLY A 191 -9.00 4.73 -18.12
N ALA A 192 -9.75 4.85 -19.21
CA ALA A 192 -9.38 5.67 -20.37
C ALA A 192 -9.26 7.17 -20.06
N LYS A 193 -9.93 7.63 -19.00
CA LYS A 193 -9.85 9.02 -18.51
C LYS A 193 -8.82 9.23 -17.40
N GLY A 194 -8.01 8.22 -17.10
CA GLY A 194 -6.85 8.34 -16.23
C GLY A 194 -6.57 7.09 -15.41
N VAL A 195 -5.28 6.80 -15.19
CA VAL A 195 -4.88 5.69 -14.33
C VAL A 195 -5.12 5.99 -12.85
N MET A 196 -4.79 7.21 -12.41
CA MET A 196 -4.99 7.70 -11.05
C MET A 196 -5.68 9.06 -11.11
N VAL A 197 -6.52 9.33 -10.12
CA VAL A 197 -7.33 10.54 -10.04
C VAL A 197 -7.35 11.08 -8.62
N ALA A 198 -7.50 12.38 -8.48
CA ALA A 198 -7.87 13.02 -7.22
C ALA A 198 -9.31 13.50 -7.29
N LEU A 199 -10.06 13.20 -6.23
CA LEU A 199 -11.38 13.73 -5.98
C LEU A 199 -11.29 14.74 -4.84
N ASP A 200 -12.05 15.83 -4.93
CA ASP A 200 -12.18 16.79 -3.85
C ASP A 200 -12.80 16.09 -2.63
N LYS A 201 -12.13 16.24 -1.50
CA LYS A 201 -12.43 15.56 -0.24
C LYS A 201 -13.85 15.82 0.26
N LYS A 202 -14.42 17.00 -0.02
CA LYS A 202 -15.72 17.43 0.50
C LYS A 202 -16.88 17.22 -0.47
N THR A 203 -16.61 17.14 -1.76
CA THR A 203 -17.65 17.12 -2.80
C THR A 203 -17.59 15.90 -3.71
N GLY A 204 -16.45 15.19 -3.76
CA GLY A 204 -16.21 14.11 -4.71
C GLY A 204 -16.04 14.60 -6.15
N ALA A 205 -15.91 15.91 -6.40
CA ALA A 205 -15.63 16.45 -7.73
C ALA A 205 -14.20 16.07 -8.18
N THR A 206 -13.98 15.84 -9.46
CA THR A 206 -12.63 15.55 -9.97
C THR A 206 -11.75 16.80 -9.86
N VAL A 207 -10.59 16.69 -9.22
CA VAL A 207 -9.59 17.75 -9.09
C VAL A 207 -8.54 17.63 -10.19
N TRP A 208 -7.95 16.44 -10.33
CA TRP A 208 -7.02 16.12 -11.40
C TRP A 208 -7.14 14.66 -11.82
N THR A 209 -6.63 14.37 -13.01
CA THR A 209 -6.53 13.02 -13.59
C THR A 209 -5.15 12.85 -14.21
N SER A 210 -4.47 11.75 -13.92
CA SER A 210 -3.25 11.36 -14.64
C SER A 210 -3.56 10.86 -16.05
N ALA A 211 -2.56 10.85 -16.93
CA ALA A 211 -2.69 10.22 -18.24
C ALA A 211 -3.04 8.72 -18.09
N PRO A 212 -3.89 8.15 -18.98
CA PRO A 212 -4.12 6.71 -18.99
C PRO A 212 -2.86 5.98 -19.45
N ILE A 213 -2.63 4.77 -18.92
CA ILE A 213 -1.54 3.90 -19.38
C ILE A 213 -2.03 3.13 -20.60
N LYS A 214 -1.50 3.48 -21.77
CA LYS A 214 -1.75 2.74 -23.02
C LYS A 214 -0.83 1.53 -23.09
N LEU A 215 -1.43 0.37 -23.32
CA LEU A 215 -0.73 -0.90 -23.48
C LEU A 215 -0.13 -1.01 -24.88
N GLY A 216 1.06 -1.61 -24.96
CA GLY A 216 1.76 -1.86 -26.23
C GLY A 216 3.13 -1.20 -26.31
N LYS A 217 3.53 -0.82 -27.52
CA LYS A 217 4.86 -0.21 -27.74
C LYS A 217 4.95 1.12 -27.01
N SER A 218 6.04 1.30 -26.26
CA SER A 218 6.40 2.58 -25.65
C SER A 218 7.62 3.15 -26.37
N ASP A 219 7.58 4.45 -26.64
CA ASP A 219 8.72 5.20 -27.16
C ASP A 219 9.77 5.48 -26.07
N ASN A 220 9.46 5.16 -24.81
CA ASN A 220 10.43 5.25 -23.71
C ASN A 220 11.43 4.09 -23.84
N PRO A 221 12.73 4.35 -24.09
CA PRO A 221 13.73 3.30 -24.23
C PRO A 221 13.96 2.50 -22.94
N ALA A 222 13.53 3.03 -21.79
CA ALA A 222 13.56 2.33 -20.51
C ALA A 222 12.32 1.45 -20.25
N HIS A 223 11.33 1.46 -21.16
CA HIS A 223 10.21 0.52 -21.12
C HIS A 223 10.67 -0.85 -21.62
N VAL A 224 10.69 -1.83 -20.71
CA VAL A 224 10.99 -3.22 -21.10
C VAL A 224 9.87 -3.69 -22.02
N ARG A 225 10.23 -4.11 -23.24
CA ARG A 225 9.26 -4.59 -24.23
C ARG A 225 8.70 -5.94 -23.78
N VAL A 226 7.54 -5.91 -23.16
CA VAL A 226 6.77 -7.11 -22.82
C VAL A 226 5.57 -7.25 -23.77
N PRO A 227 5.07 -8.47 -24.04
CA PRO A 227 3.87 -8.66 -24.84
C PRO A 227 2.64 -8.08 -24.11
N GLU A 228 2.05 -7.04 -24.68
CA GLU A 228 0.82 -6.41 -24.22
C GLU A 228 -0.16 -6.26 -25.38
N PRO A 229 -1.48 -6.26 -25.12
CA PRO A 229 -2.46 -6.01 -26.17
C PRO A 229 -2.36 -4.54 -26.62
N GLU A 230 -1.77 -4.32 -27.79
CA GLU A 230 -1.54 -2.98 -28.35
C GLU A 230 -2.84 -2.18 -28.50
N GLY A 231 -2.84 -0.94 -28.02
CA GLY A 231 -3.97 -0.01 -28.14
C GLY A 231 -5.02 -0.15 -27.04
N GLU A 232 -4.92 -1.13 -26.15
CA GLU A 232 -5.76 -1.21 -24.95
C GLU A 232 -5.30 -0.24 -23.86
N ILE A 233 -6.18 0.03 -22.89
CA ILE A 233 -5.87 0.81 -21.69
C ILE A 233 -5.68 -0.15 -20.51
N ASP A 234 -4.64 0.09 -19.72
CA ASP A 234 -4.41 -0.70 -18.52
C ASP A 234 -5.50 -0.45 -17.47
N GLY A 235 -5.82 -1.49 -16.70
CA GLY A 235 -6.91 -1.48 -15.73
C GLY A 235 -6.47 -1.05 -14.32
N ALA A 236 -7.45 -0.94 -13.42
CA ALA A 236 -7.20 -0.75 -11.99
C ALA A 236 -6.41 -1.94 -11.40
N GLY A 237 -5.69 -1.68 -10.32
CA GLY A 237 -4.96 -2.70 -9.55
C GLY A 237 -5.66 -3.06 -8.23
N TYR A 238 -5.02 -3.95 -7.47
CA TYR A 238 -5.45 -4.32 -6.11
C TYR A 238 -4.71 -3.53 -5.03
N ALA A 239 -3.47 -3.11 -5.35
CA ALA A 239 -2.54 -2.45 -4.45
C ALA A 239 -3.05 -1.10 -3.95
N SER A 240 -2.50 -0.65 -2.82
CA SER A 240 -2.80 0.66 -2.25
C SER A 240 -1.59 1.57 -2.35
N PRO A 241 -1.77 2.85 -2.73
CA PRO A 241 -0.66 3.76 -3.00
C PRO A 241 0.13 4.12 -1.74
N VAL A 242 1.38 4.56 -1.93
CA VAL A 242 2.20 5.27 -0.93
C VAL A 242 2.53 6.67 -1.42
N LEU A 243 2.66 7.60 -0.48
CA LEU A 243 2.97 9.01 -0.72
C LEU A 243 4.27 9.38 0.00
N PHE A 244 5.21 9.98 -0.72
CA PHE A 244 6.48 10.43 -0.16
C PHE A 244 7.02 11.68 -0.86
N THR A 245 7.90 12.42 -0.19
CA THR A 245 8.65 13.52 -0.78
C THR A 245 10.02 13.05 -1.22
N TYR A 246 10.48 13.41 -2.42
CA TYR A 246 11.85 13.20 -2.87
C TYR A 246 12.22 14.14 -4.02
N GLY A 247 13.41 14.74 -3.97
CA GLY A 247 13.89 15.69 -4.99
C GLY A 247 12.99 16.90 -5.16
N GLY A 248 12.46 17.45 -4.06
CA GLY A 248 11.56 18.61 -4.08
C GLY A 248 10.15 18.34 -4.62
N ARG A 249 9.79 17.08 -4.85
CA ARG A 249 8.48 16.68 -5.38
C ARG A 249 7.76 15.72 -4.42
N ARG A 250 6.43 15.74 -4.47
CA ARG A 250 5.57 14.75 -3.81
C ARG A 250 5.17 13.67 -4.81
N HIS A 251 5.50 12.42 -4.51
CA HIS A 251 5.26 11.27 -5.38
C HIS A 251 4.18 10.39 -4.78
N VAL A 252 3.17 10.04 -5.57
CA VAL A 252 2.29 8.91 -5.28
C VAL A 252 2.71 7.75 -6.17
N VAL A 253 3.04 6.61 -5.57
CA VAL A 253 3.48 5.42 -6.29
C VAL A 253 2.52 4.27 -6.01
N ASN A 254 2.11 3.57 -7.08
CA ASN A 254 1.19 2.44 -6.99
C ASN A 254 1.32 1.47 -8.18
N CYS A 255 0.44 0.48 -8.22
CA CYS A 255 0.32 -0.51 -9.29
C CYS A 255 -1.03 -0.41 -9.99
N SER A 256 -1.03 -0.54 -11.31
CA SER A 256 -2.21 -0.84 -12.12
C SER A 256 -2.35 -2.36 -12.27
N ASN A 257 -3.11 -2.83 -13.25
CA ASN A 257 -3.26 -4.27 -13.52
C ASN A 257 -1.99 -4.91 -14.11
N ARG A 258 -1.13 -4.13 -14.79
CA ARG A 258 0.06 -4.62 -15.50
C ARG A 258 1.32 -3.78 -15.28
N HIS A 259 1.21 -2.60 -14.66
CA HIS A 259 2.33 -1.68 -14.49
C HIS A 259 2.50 -1.26 -13.04
N ILE A 260 3.75 -0.98 -12.68
CA ILE A 260 4.07 -0.08 -11.57
C ILE A 260 4.23 1.33 -12.13
N PHE A 261 3.78 2.34 -11.39
CA PHE A 261 3.83 3.72 -11.87
C PHE A 261 3.99 4.72 -10.72
N GLY A 262 4.50 5.90 -11.06
CA GLY A 262 4.55 7.06 -10.16
C GLY A 262 3.85 8.25 -10.79
N VAL A 263 3.14 9.01 -9.95
CA VAL A 263 2.51 10.28 -10.33
C VAL A 263 2.93 11.40 -9.38
N ASP A 264 2.92 12.62 -9.88
CA ASP A 264 3.04 13.81 -9.04
C ASP A 264 1.75 13.99 -8.23
N ALA A 265 1.86 14.09 -6.90
CA ALA A 265 0.70 14.11 -6.00
C ALA A 265 -0.17 15.37 -6.15
N ASP A 266 0.47 16.48 -6.52
CA ASP A 266 -0.17 17.80 -6.54
C ASP A 266 -0.86 18.08 -7.88
N SER A 267 -0.22 17.71 -9.00
CA SER A 267 -0.70 17.96 -10.36
C SER A 267 -1.38 16.77 -11.03
N GLY A 268 -1.11 15.55 -10.56
CA GLY A 268 -1.54 14.33 -11.22
C GLY A 268 -0.69 13.94 -12.44
N GLU A 269 0.42 14.62 -12.72
CA GLU A 269 1.31 14.27 -13.84
C GLU A 269 1.81 12.82 -13.71
N LEU A 270 1.64 12.01 -14.75
CA LEU A 270 2.21 10.66 -14.81
C LEU A 270 3.72 10.77 -15.04
N LEU A 271 4.51 10.44 -14.03
CA LEU A 271 5.95 10.67 -14.02
C LEU A 271 6.71 9.55 -14.73
N TRP A 272 6.36 8.29 -14.45
CA TRP A 272 7.00 7.12 -15.02
C TRP A 272 6.10 5.89 -14.91
N THR A 273 6.34 4.91 -15.78
CA THR A 273 5.73 3.58 -15.73
C THR A 273 6.77 2.51 -16.01
N ARG A 274 6.57 1.31 -15.44
CA ARG A 274 7.29 0.08 -15.81
C ARG A 274 6.33 -1.10 -15.82
N PRO A 275 6.46 -2.02 -16.78
CA PRO A 275 5.62 -3.20 -16.80
C PRO A 275 6.06 -4.15 -15.69
N MET A 276 5.08 -4.72 -15.01
CA MET A 276 5.24 -5.80 -14.04
C MET A 276 4.14 -6.82 -14.32
N LEU A 277 4.44 -7.76 -15.21
CA LEU A 277 3.46 -8.75 -15.65
C LEU A 277 3.41 -9.94 -14.71
N THR A 278 2.19 -10.31 -14.33
CA THR A 278 1.91 -11.57 -13.65
C THR A 278 0.92 -12.39 -14.45
N ARG A 279 0.95 -13.71 -14.26
CA ARG A 279 0.08 -14.66 -14.98
C ARG A 279 -1.41 -14.29 -14.90
N TYR A 280 -1.83 -13.73 -13.78
CA TYR A 280 -3.24 -13.45 -13.48
C TYR A 280 -3.55 -11.95 -13.32
N LYS A 281 -2.64 -11.06 -13.73
CA LYS A 281 -2.77 -9.60 -13.57
C LYS A 281 -3.03 -9.20 -12.11
N VAL A 282 -2.32 -9.82 -11.18
CA VAL A 282 -2.39 -9.55 -9.74
C VAL A 282 -1.15 -8.76 -9.33
N LEU A 283 -1.32 -7.45 -9.12
CA LEU A 283 -0.39 -6.59 -8.40
C LEU A 283 -1.10 -6.07 -7.15
N ALA A 284 -0.87 -6.73 -6.01
CA ALA A 284 -1.72 -6.59 -4.82
C ALA A 284 -1.03 -6.07 -3.56
N ASN A 285 0.28 -5.83 -3.60
CA ASN A 285 1.00 -5.28 -2.45
C ASN A 285 1.19 -3.78 -2.57
N THR A 286 0.97 -3.08 -1.46
CA THR A 286 1.42 -1.70 -1.27
C THR A 286 2.94 -1.61 -1.51
N PRO A 287 3.40 -0.70 -2.39
CA PRO A 287 4.83 -0.49 -2.61
C PRO A 287 5.54 -0.03 -1.33
N VAL A 288 6.81 -0.34 -1.16
CA VAL A 288 7.58 0.04 0.04
C VAL A 288 8.69 1.00 -0.33
N LEU A 289 8.71 2.19 0.27
CA LEU A 289 9.82 3.12 0.14
C LEU A 289 11.03 2.59 0.93
N VAL A 290 12.18 2.52 0.26
CA VAL A 290 13.47 2.07 0.78
C VAL A 290 14.50 3.11 0.34
N ASP A 291 14.87 4.00 1.25
CA ASP A 291 15.73 5.15 0.94
C ASP A 291 15.24 5.91 -0.32
N ASP A 292 16.03 5.99 -1.39
CA ASP A 292 15.72 6.65 -2.66
C ASP A 292 15.02 5.74 -3.69
N ALA A 293 14.57 4.57 -3.27
CA ALA A 293 14.02 3.53 -4.13
C ALA A 293 12.67 3.01 -3.62
N VAL A 294 11.92 2.34 -4.49
CA VAL A 294 10.64 1.72 -4.14
C VAL A 294 10.69 0.24 -4.48
N PHE A 295 10.36 -0.59 -3.50
CA PHE A 295 10.28 -2.03 -3.63
C PHE A 295 8.86 -2.46 -4.02
N PHE A 296 8.79 -3.37 -4.98
CA PHE A 296 7.57 -4.00 -5.46
C PHE A 296 7.74 -5.50 -5.54
N ALA A 297 6.67 -6.22 -5.24
CA ALA A 297 6.61 -7.66 -5.45
C ALA A 297 5.16 -8.07 -5.69
N ALA A 298 5.00 -9.16 -6.44
CA ALA A 298 3.71 -9.66 -6.87
C ALA A 298 3.81 -11.17 -7.11
N PRO A 299 2.70 -11.91 -6.96
CA PRO A 299 2.69 -13.34 -7.16
C PRO A 299 2.74 -13.65 -8.65
N ASP A 300 3.20 -14.85 -8.97
CA ASP A 300 3.15 -15.38 -10.33
C ASP A 300 3.78 -14.46 -11.39
N GLN A 301 4.80 -13.68 -11.00
CA GLN A 301 5.53 -12.84 -11.93
C GLN A 301 6.15 -13.68 -13.05
N MET A 302 6.14 -13.10 -14.26
CA MET A 302 6.79 -13.68 -15.43
C MET A 302 8.31 -13.43 -15.45
N ALA A 303 8.82 -12.70 -14.45
CA ALA A 303 10.24 -12.43 -14.18
C ALA A 303 10.59 -12.86 -12.73
N ASP A 304 11.76 -12.48 -12.23
CA ASP A 304 12.41 -13.03 -11.02
C ASP A 304 11.80 -12.62 -9.64
N GLY A 305 10.49 -12.41 -9.53
CA GLY A 305 9.83 -12.02 -8.28
C GLY A 305 9.91 -10.53 -7.96
N GLY A 306 10.16 -10.18 -6.69
CA GLY A 306 10.25 -8.80 -6.23
C GLY A 306 11.44 -8.04 -6.83
N GLY A 307 11.37 -6.71 -6.80
CA GLY A 307 12.46 -5.87 -7.28
C GLY A 307 12.44 -4.48 -6.66
N LEU A 308 13.63 -3.90 -6.54
CA LEU A 308 13.84 -2.55 -6.03
C LEU A 308 14.16 -1.59 -7.18
N TYR A 309 13.45 -0.47 -7.22
CA TYR A 309 13.52 0.50 -8.30
C TYR A 309 13.94 1.87 -7.74
N ARG A 310 15.18 2.28 -8.01
CA ARG A 310 15.69 3.60 -7.63
C ARG A 310 15.00 4.69 -8.43
N ILE A 311 14.60 5.75 -7.76
CA ILE A 311 14.04 6.94 -8.39
C ILE A 311 15.17 7.86 -8.82
N LEU A 312 15.20 8.19 -10.11
CA LEU A 312 16.16 9.09 -10.72
C LEU A 312 15.46 10.38 -11.08
N ILE A 313 15.95 11.50 -10.54
CA ILE A 313 15.43 12.84 -10.85
C ILE A 313 16.53 13.62 -11.54
N LYS A 314 16.24 14.08 -12.76
CA LYS A 314 17.12 14.99 -13.51
C LYS A 314 16.27 16.12 -14.08
N ASP A 315 16.55 17.33 -13.62
CA ASP A 315 15.75 18.52 -13.91
C ASP A 315 14.28 18.27 -13.52
N ARG A 316 13.35 18.33 -14.48
CA ARG A 316 11.92 17.99 -14.27
C ARG A 316 11.60 16.53 -14.53
N SER A 317 12.49 15.77 -15.17
CA SER A 317 12.27 14.38 -15.54
C SER A 317 12.47 13.46 -14.34
N VAL A 318 11.53 12.53 -14.18
CA VAL A 318 11.60 11.48 -13.17
C VAL A 318 11.58 10.14 -13.90
N ASN A 319 12.49 9.26 -13.54
CA ASN A 319 12.56 7.92 -14.10
C ASN A 319 12.91 6.91 -13.01
N VAL A 320 12.88 5.62 -13.32
CA VAL A 320 13.28 4.57 -12.39
C VAL A 320 14.27 3.58 -12.99
N GLU A 321 15.25 3.18 -12.18
CA GLU A 321 16.24 2.15 -12.51
C GLU A 321 16.03 0.94 -11.60
N LYS A 322 15.90 -0.25 -12.18
CA LYS A 322 15.82 -1.49 -11.39
C LYS A 322 17.22 -1.83 -10.87
N LEU A 323 17.39 -1.83 -9.54
CA LEU A 323 18.66 -2.12 -8.88
C LEU A 323 18.94 -3.63 -8.80
N TRP A 324 17.95 -4.38 -8.35
CA TRP A 324 18.05 -5.83 -8.18
C TRP A 324 16.67 -6.49 -8.23
N THR A 325 16.65 -7.81 -8.36
CA THR A 325 15.47 -8.67 -8.18
C THR A 325 15.70 -9.66 -7.03
N ALA A 326 14.61 -10.15 -6.44
CA ALA A 326 14.63 -11.11 -5.35
C ALA A 326 13.46 -12.09 -5.52
N PRO A 327 13.63 -13.38 -5.13
CA PRO A 327 12.63 -14.42 -5.42
C PRO A 327 11.28 -14.24 -4.69
N ILE A 328 11.13 -13.22 -3.84
CA ILE A 328 9.91 -12.95 -3.07
C ILE A 328 8.75 -12.54 -3.98
N ASP A 329 7.65 -13.29 -3.92
CA ASP A 329 6.51 -13.17 -4.83
C ASP A 329 5.18 -13.03 -4.08
N THR A 330 5.17 -12.21 -3.02
CA THR A 330 4.03 -12.04 -2.12
C THR A 330 2.71 -11.79 -2.88
N CYS A 331 1.65 -12.53 -2.54
CA CYS A 331 0.28 -12.29 -3.02
C CYS A 331 -0.52 -11.45 -2.01
N HIS A 332 -0.48 -11.88 -0.75
CA HIS A 332 -1.12 -11.29 0.42
C HIS A 332 -0.08 -11.17 1.53
N GLY A 333 -0.29 -10.29 2.51
CA GLY A 333 0.62 -10.12 3.64
C GLY A 333 1.44 -8.85 3.59
N GLY A 334 1.75 -8.37 2.39
CA GLY A 334 2.58 -7.19 2.18
C GLY A 334 3.97 -7.34 2.80
N PHE A 335 4.52 -6.21 3.24
CA PHE A 335 5.92 -6.08 3.60
C PHE A 335 6.12 -5.09 4.73
N VAL A 336 7.21 -5.17 5.48
CA VAL A 336 7.71 -4.07 6.32
C VAL A 336 9.19 -3.85 6.01
N TYR A 337 9.60 -2.60 5.79
CA TYR A 337 11.01 -2.24 5.68
C TYR A 337 11.50 -1.66 7.01
N ARG A 338 12.52 -2.29 7.61
CA ARG A 338 13.12 -1.84 8.86
C ARG A 338 14.56 -2.28 8.95
N ASP A 339 15.44 -1.38 9.41
CA ASP A 339 16.85 -1.65 9.70
C ASP A 339 17.60 -2.36 8.55
N GLY A 340 17.36 -1.91 7.31
CA GLY A 340 18.01 -2.46 6.11
C GLY A 340 17.41 -3.78 5.59
N MET A 341 16.34 -4.27 6.19
CA MET A 341 15.66 -5.52 5.81
C MET A 341 14.23 -5.27 5.35
N ILE A 342 13.79 -6.02 4.34
CA ILE A 342 12.38 -6.08 3.93
C ILE A 342 11.83 -7.43 4.38
N TYR A 343 10.86 -7.41 5.29
CA TYR A 343 10.17 -8.59 5.82
C TYR A 343 8.89 -8.86 5.03
N GLY A 344 8.59 -10.12 4.72
CA GLY A 344 7.39 -10.49 3.96
C GLY A 344 7.27 -12.00 3.74
N SER A 345 6.36 -12.40 2.84
CA SER A 345 6.07 -13.82 2.58
C SER A 345 6.05 -14.19 1.10
N TRP A 346 6.38 -15.44 0.79
CA TRP A 346 6.33 -16.00 -0.55
C TRP A 346 4.98 -16.69 -0.79
N TYR A 347 4.49 -16.61 -2.02
CA TYR A 347 3.22 -17.20 -2.45
C TYR A 347 3.41 -18.57 -3.11
N ARG A 348 4.37 -18.69 -4.03
CA ARG A 348 4.68 -19.96 -4.70
C ARG A 348 5.45 -20.91 -3.79
N GLN A 349 5.49 -22.18 -4.20
CA GLN A 349 6.21 -23.22 -3.45
C GLN A 349 7.73 -23.10 -3.66
N PRO A 350 8.54 -23.30 -2.61
CA PRO A 350 8.12 -23.48 -1.22
C PRO A 350 7.51 -22.18 -0.66
N ARG A 351 6.36 -22.29 0.01
CA ARG A 351 5.72 -21.15 0.70
C ARG A 351 6.52 -20.81 1.94
N LEU A 352 7.15 -19.64 1.95
CA LEU A 352 8.08 -19.21 2.98
C LEU A 352 7.65 -17.86 3.57
N TRP A 353 8.16 -17.56 4.75
CA TRP A 353 8.10 -16.24 5.37
C TRP A 353 9.50 -15.82 5.77
N GLY A 354 9.89 -14.56 5.64
CA GLY A 354 11.26 -14.18 5.98
C GLY A 354 11.63 -12.75 5.66
N CYS A 355 12.92 -12.52 5.41
CA CYS A 355 13.42 -11.23 5.00
C CYS A 355 14.47 -11.29 3.90
N ILE A 356 14.57 -10.18 3.17
CA ILE A 356 15.62 -9.89 2.20
C ILE A 356 16.40 -8.66 2.64
N ASP A 357 17.69 -8.64 2.33
CA ASP A 357 18.55 -7.47 2.46
C ASP A 357 18.14 -6.42 1.43
N ALA A 358 17.77 -5.22 1.89
CA ALA A 358 17.24 -4.18 1.02
C ALA A 358 18.29 -3.58 0.07
N LYS A 359 19.59 -3.74 0.38
CA LYS A 359 20.67 -3.24 -0.48
C LYS A 359 20.99 -4.21 -1.60
N THR A 360 20.95 -5.52 -1.33
CA THR A 360 21.41 -6.54 -2.29
C THR A 360 20.30 -7.37 -2.92
N GLY A 361 19.10 -7.42 -2.32
CA GLY A 361 18.03 -8.34 -2.71
C GLY A 361 18.26 -9.78 -2.23
N GLU A 362 19.34 -10.05 -1.49
CA GLU A 362 19.67 -11.38 -0.99
C GLU A 362 18.68 -11.80 0.10
N VAL A 363 18.15 -13.01 -0.01
CA VAL A 363 17.38 -13.64 1.06
C VAL A 363 18.29 -13.93 2.24
N LYS A 364 17.98 -13.38 3.42
CA LYS A 364 18.80 -13.58 4.63
C LYS A 364 18.27 -14.71 5.50
N TYR A 365 16.99 -14.64 5.88
CA TYR A 365 16.37 -15.60 6.78
C TYR A 365 15.00 -16.01 6.28
N GLN A 366 14.65 -17.28 6.51
CA GLN A 366 13.38 -17.86 6.07
C GLN A 366 12.82 -18.83 7.11
N LEU A 367 11.50 -18.87 7.18
CA LEU A 367 10.66 -19.77 7.94
C LEU A 367 9.74 -20.50 6.97
N LYS A 368 9.41 -21.75 7.29
CA LYS A 368 8.49 -22.59 6.48
C LYS A 368 7.03 -22.45 6.92
N ASP A 369 6.79 -21.86 8.08
CA ASP A 369 5.47 -21.47 8.56
C ASP A 369 5.22 -19.98 8.33
N LEU A 370 4.05 -19.49 8.73
CA LEU A 370 3.62 -18.08 8.60
C LEU A 370 3.51 -17.52 7.17
N ALA A 371 3.78 -18.33 6.14
CA ALA A 371 3.69 -17.90 4.75
C ALA A 371 2.28 -17.41 4.38
N MET A 372 2.21 -16.47 3.44
CA MET A 372 0.99 -15.75 3.06
C MET A 372 0.31 -15.00 4.24
N GLY A 373 1.11 -14.56 5.21
CA GLY A 373 0.63 -13.81 6.37
C GLY A 373 0.98 -12.33 6.35
N ASP A 374 0.14 -11.53 7.01
CA ASP A 374 0.33 -10.10 7.24
C ASP A 374 1.46 -9.85 8.24
N VAL A 375 2.18 -8.75 8.07
CA VAL A 375 3.27 -8.32 8.97
C VAL A 375 3.10 -6.87 9.40
N LEU A 376 3.28 -6.64 10.70
CA LEU A 376 3.39 -5.33 11.34
C LEU A 376 4.63 -5.31 12.24
N TYR A 377 5.33 -4.18 12.33
CA TYR A 377 6.44 -4.01 13.26
C TYR A 377 6.06 -3.04 14.39
N ALA A 378 6.37 -3.40 15.62
CA ALA A 378 6.24 -2.51 16.78
C ALA A 378 7.22 -2.93 17.88
N ASP A 379 7.81 -1.96 18.58
CA ASP A 379 8.64 -2.17 19.78
C ASP A 379 9.69 -3.30 19.67
N GLY A 380 10.41 -3.34 18.53
CA GLY A 380 11.44 -4.36 18.29
C GLY A 380 10.90 -5.77 17.99
N ARG A 381 9.62 -5.90 17.64
CA ARG A 381 8.97 -7.17 17.29
C ARG A 381 8.21 -7.09 15.96
N LEU A 382 8.16 -8.23 15.28
CA LEU A 382 7.29 -8.46 14.13
C LEU A 382 6.05 -9.24 14.60
N TYR A 383 4.89 -8.68 14.30
CA TYR A 383 3.56 -9.21 14.55
C TYR A 383 3.09 -9.85 13.24
N CYS A 384 3.11 -11.18 13.19
CA CYS A 384 2.88 -11.95 11.97
C CYS A 384 1.58 -12.74 12.07
N LEU A 385 0.59 -12.42 11.23
CA LEU A 385 -0.68 -13.14 11.16
C LEU A 385 -0.71 -14.00 9.90
N SER A 386 -0.57 -15.31 10.05
CA SER A 386 -0.63 -16.24 8.91
C SER A 386 -2.03 -16.34 8.32
N GLN A 387 -2.17 -16.70 7.03
CA GLN A 387 -3.49 -16.94 6.44
C GLN A 387 -4.26 -18.09 7.11
N GLN A 388 -3.58 -18.94 7.89
CA GLN A 388 -4.19 -20.03 8.65
C GLN A 388 -4.70 -19.57 10.03
N GLY A 389 -4.61 -18.28 10.34
CA GLY A 389 -5.15 -17.71 11.58
C GLY A 389 -4.23 -17.84 12.78
N GLU A 390 -2.94 -17.97 12.53
CA GLU A 390 -1.94 -18.02 13.57
C GLU A 390 -1.24 -16.67 13.73
N MET A 391 -1.28 -16.14 14.94
CA MET A 391 -0.62 -14.90 15.29
C MET A 391 0.69 -15.24 16.01
N ALA A 392 1.81 -14.77 15.46
CA ALA A 392 3.14 -14.96 16.02
C ALA A 392 3.79 -13.61 16.35
N LEU A 393 4.57 -13.59 17.42
CA LEU A 393 5.44 -12.48 17.80
C LEU A 393 6.89 -12.92 17.59
N LEU A 394 7.53 -12.34 16.58
CA LEU A 394 8.92 -12.64 16.24
C LEU A 394 9.84 -11.51 16.67
N LYS A 395 10.99 -11.87 17.19
CA LYS A 395 12.11 -10.95 17.38
C LYS A 395 13.12 -11.19 16.27
N PRO A 396 13.37 -10.21 15.38
CA PRO A 396 14.51 -10.28 14.46
C PRO A 396 15.82 -10.35 15.25
N THR A 397 16.73 -11.25 14.84
CA THR A 397 18.07 -11.38 15.42
C THR A 397 19.12 -11.22 14.33
N GLN A 398 20.40 -11.20 14.70
CA GLN A 398 21.51 -11.15 13.74
C GLN A 398 21.65 -12.42 12.88
N THR A 399 20.93 -13.49 13.21
CA THR A 399 21.07 -14.79 12.53
C THR A 399 19.72 -15.43 12.16
N GLY A 400 18.60 -14.74 12.39
CA GLY A 400 17.28 -15.29 12.10
C GLY A 400 16.14 -14.60 12.84
N PHE A 401 15.18 -15.42 13.27
CA PHE A 401 14.00 -15.01 14.03
C PHE A 401 13.88 -15.85 15.29
N GLU A 402 13.58 -15.20 16.41
CA GLU A 402 13.23 -15.86 17.66
C GLU A 402 11.70 -15.75 17.86
N TYR A 403 11.04 -16.89 18.05
CA TYR A 403 9.62 -16.92 18.43
C TYR A 403 9.48 -16.52 19.89
N THR A 404 8.90 -15.34 20.12
CA THR A 404 8.65 -14.79 21.46
C THR A 404 7.18 -14.88 21.87
N GLY A 405 6.29 -15.35 21.00
CA GLY A 405 4.88 -15.54 21.33
C GLY A 405 4.14 -16.15 20.16
N ARG A 406 3.10 -16.94 20.44
CA ARG A 406 2.26 -17.54 19.42
C ARG A 406 0.90 -17.91 19.98
N PHE A 407 -0.17 -17.65 19.24
CA PHE A 407 -1.51 -18.15 19.55
C PHE A 407 -2.34 -18.30 18.28
N ARG A 408 -3.43 -19.08 18.36
CA ARG A 408 -4.41 -19.16 17.27
C ARG A 408 -5.52 -18.14 17.49
N LEU A 409 -5.73 -17.28 16.50
CA LEU A 409 -6.85 -16.35 16.46
C LEU A 409 -8.17 -17.09 16.24
N ILE A 410 -8.12 -18.18 15.49
CA ILE A 410 -9.25 -19.04 15.14
C ILE A 410 -8.85 -20.51 15.29
N GLU A 411 -9.72 -21.28 15.90
CA GLU A 411 -9.47 -22.71 16.14
C GLU A 411 -9.71 -23.54 14.87
N GLU A 412 -10.71 -23.12 14.08
CA GLU A 412 -11.07 -23.74 12.82
C GLU A 412 -9.99 -23.56 11.75
N ARG A 413 -9.90 -24.54 10.85
CA ARG A 413 -8.98 -24.47 9.72
C ARG A 413 -9.45 -23.38 8.75
N ALA A 414 -8.74 -22.26 8.71
CA ALA A 414 -8.90 -21.25 7.67
C ALA A 414 -7.72 -21.22 6.71
N SER A 415 -7.93 -20.50 5.61
CA SER A 415 -6.89 -20.23 4.61
C SER A 415 -7.02 -18.84 3.99
N ASP A 416 -7.81 -17.96 4.60
CA ASP A 416 -8.08 -16.60 4.11
C ASP A 416 -8.07 -15.55 5.23
N VAL A 417 -7.24 -15.75 6.25
CA VAL A 417 -6.98 -14.73 7.26
C VAL A 417 -5.99 -13.69 6.70
N TRP A 418 -6.52 -12.72 5.95
CA TRP A 418 -5.72 -11.70 5.25
C TRP A 418 -5.97 -10.27 5.78
N THR A 419 -6.44 -10.13 7.02
CA THR A 419 -6.67 -8.80 7.60
C THR A 419 -5.45 -8.36 8.39
N TYR A 420 -4.89 -7.20 8.04
CA TYR A 420 -3.71 -6.70 8.72
C TYR A 420 -3.99 -6.38 10.20
N PRO A 421 -3.11 -6.81 11.11
CA PRO A 421 -3.11 -6.38 12.50
C PRO A 421 -3.00 -4.87 12.64
N VAL A 422 -3.61 -4.32 13.68
CA VAL A 422 -3.45 -2.92 14.06
C VAL A 422 -3.10 -2.83 15.53
N ILE A 423 -2.14 -1.95 15.85
CA ILE A 423 -1.77 -1.62 17.23
C ILE A 423 -2.08 -0.15 17.46
N LEU A 424 -2.84 0.13 18.53
CA LEU A 424 -3.00 1.49 19.05
C LEU A 424 -3.26 1.46 20.56
N ASP A 425 -2.58 2.34 21.30
CA ASP A 425 -2.64 2.54 22.74
C ASP A 425 -2.48 1.22 23.53
N GLY A 426 -1.52 0.41 23.11
CA GLY A 426 -1.22 -0.90 23.70
C GLY A 426 -2.30 -1.94 23.49
N ARG A 427 -3.20 -1.73 22.51
CA ARG A 427 -4.22 -2.70 22.11
C ARG A 427 -3.90 -3.26 20.72
N LEU A 428 -3.94 -4.59 20.60
CA LEU A 428 -3.81 -5.31 19.34
C LEU A 428 -5.20 -5.67 18.82
N TYR A 429 -5.57 -5.13 17.66
CA TYR A 429 -6.82 -5.39 16.97
C TYR A 429 -6.61 -6.41 15.85
N LEU A 430 -7.39 -7.49 15.87
CA LEU A 430 -7.34 -8.57 14.88
C LEU A 430 -8.74 -8.87 14.39
N ARG A 431 -8.85 -9.26 13.12
CA ARG A 431 -10.13 -9.61 12.48
C ARG A 431 -10.02 -10.93 11.73
N HIS A 432 -11.08 -11.72 11.80
CA HIS A 432 -11.34 -12.78 10.83
C HIS A 432 -12.82 -12.77 10.44
N HIS A 433 -13.09 -12.33 9.21
CA HIS A 433 -14.44 -12.16 8.68
C HIS A 433 -15.36 -11.40 9.65
N ASP A 434 -16.39 -12.07 10.14
CA ASP A 434 -17.42 -11.51 11.01
C ASP A 434 -16.93 -11.27 12.45
N ASN A 435 -15.79 -11.85 12.84
CA ASN A 435 -15.26 -11.76 14.18
C ASN A 435 -14.18 -10.69 14.29
N PHE A 436 -14.25 -9.89 15.36
CA PHE A 436 -13.27 -8.85 15.66
C PHE A 436 -12.83 -8.94 17.12
N PHE A 437 -11.53 -8.83 17.34
CA PHE A 437 -10.86 -9.14 18.59
C PHE A 437 -9.96 -7.98 19.00
N CYS A 438 -9.92 -7.69 20.30
CA CYS A 438 -9.00 -6.74 20.88
C CYS A 438 -8.25 -7.38 22.04
N TYR A 439 -6.92 -7.30 22.01
CA TYR A 439 -6.04 -7.85 23.03
C TYR A 439 -5.25 -6.73 23.71
N ASP A 440 -4.97 -6.88 25.00
CA ASP A 440 -4.07 -6.01 25.75
C ASP A 440 -2.63 -6.50 25.58
N ILE A 441 -1.80 -5.64 25.01
CA ILE A 441 -0.37 -5.92 24.77
C ILE A 441 0.53 -4.91 25.49
N ARG A 442 0.04 -4.21 26.52
CA ARG A 442 0.90 -3.34 27.35
C ARG A 442 1.82 -4.17 28.23
N ALA A 443 3.10 -3.80 28.28
CA ALA A 443 3.98 -4.23 29.34
C ALA A 443 3.55 -3.57 30.66
N LYS A 444 3.69 -4.32 31.76
CA LYS A 444 3.36 -3.82 33.10
C LYS A 444 4.36 -2.78 33.58
#